data_AF-A0ABF7PX90-F1
#
_entry.id   AF-A0ABF7PX90-F1
#
_cell.length_a   1.000
_cell.length_b   1.000
_cell.length_c   1.000
_cell.angle_alpha   90.00
_cell.angle_beta   90.00
_cell.angle_gamma   90.00
#
_symmetry.space_group_name_H-M   'P 1'
#
loop_
_entity.id
_entity.type
_entity.pdbx_description
1 polymer ?
#
loop_
_entity_poly.entity_id
_entity_poly.type
_entity_poly.pdbx_seq_one_letter_code
_entity_poly.pdbx_strand_id
1 'polypeptide(L)'
;MTEVKGYGRQKGHTEIYRGAEYAVSFLPKIKIEVAIPSDQVDKTIDAISSAAKTGQIGDGKIFVISLDHAVRIRTGEADAAAL
;
A
#
# COMPACT_ATOMS: atom_id res chain seq x y z
N MET A 1 -2.68 -7.51 6.76
CA MET A 1 -1.37 -7.33 6.10
C MET A 1 -1.29 -8.39 5.02
N THR A 2 -1.15 -7.96 3.77
CA THR A 2 -1.14 -8.89 2.62
C THR A 2 0.14 -8.68 1.85
N GLU A 3 0.84 -9.77 1.53
CA GLU A 3 1.98 -9.72 0.63
C GLU A 3 1.51 -9.40 -0.78
N VAL A 4 2.14 -8.41 -1.42
CA VAL A 4 1.81 -8.01 -2.78
C VAL A 4 3.07 -7.89 -3.62
N LYS A 5 2.91 -8.10 -4.93
CA LYS A 5 3.96 -7.95 -5.92
C LYS A 5 3.84 -6.55 -6.54
N GLY A 6 4.83 -5.69 -6.30
CA GLY A 6 4.85 -4.32 -6.83
C GLY A 6 5.65 -4.21 -8.13
N TYR A 7 5.20 -3.37 -9.06
CA TYR A 7 5.95 -2.95 -10.24
C TYR A 7 6.15 -1.42 -10.23
N GLY A 8 7.36 -0.95 -10.58
CA GLY A 8 7.73 0.47 -10.59
C GLY A 8 9.08 0.71 -11.25
N ARG A 9 9.62 1.94 -11.20
CA ARG A 9 10.94 2.31 -11.81
C ARG A 9 12.17 1.62 -11.17
N GLN A 10 12.00 0.72 -10.21
CA GLN A 10 13.07 -0.13 -9.72
C GLN A 10 13.45 -1.12 -10.83
N LYS A 11 14.58 -0.85 -11.52
CA LYS A 11 15.08 -1.68 -12.61
C LYS A 11 15.32 -3.11 -12.11
N GLY A 12 14.55 -4.07 -12.61
CA GLY A 12 14.94 -5.49 -12.59
C GLY A 12 16.10 -5.68 -13.58
N HIS A 13 17.20 -6.27 -13.14
CA HIS A 13 18.31 -6.58 -14.04
C HIS A 13 17.81 -7.49 -15.18
N THR A 14 18.03 -7.08 -16.42
CA THR A 14 17.70 -7.86 -17.62
C THR A 14 18.93 -8.71 -17.96
N GLU A 15 18.90 -10.00 -17.67
CA GLU A 15 19.84 -10.95 -18.29
C GLU A 15 19.12 -11.71 -19.41
N ILE A 16 19.76 -11.76 -20.57
CA ILE A 16 19.23 -12.33 -21.80
C ILE A 16 19.47 -13.84 -21.78
N TYR A 17 18.41 -14.66 -21.80
CA TYR A 17 18.52 -16.10 -22.05
C TYR A 17 17.60 -16.52 -23.20
N ARG A 18 18.21 -16.81 -24.36
CA ARG A 18 17.60 -17.50 -25.52
C ARG A 18 16.30 -16.90 -26.09
N GLY A 19 16.25 -15.59 -26.31
CA GLY A 19 15.31 -14.98 -27.27
C GLY A 19 13.83 -14.93 -26.86
N ALA A 20 13.49 -15.17 -25.59
CA ALA A 20 12.16 -14.90 -25.04
C ALA A 20 12.27 -13.86 -23.92
N GLU A 21 11.62 -12.70 -24.11
CA GLU A 21 11.55 -11.64 -23.09
C GLU A 21 10.62 -12.05 -21.95
N TYR A 22 11.15 -12.60 -20.87
CA TYR A 22 10.38 -12.71 -19.62
C TYR A 22 11.29 -12.44 -18.42
N ALA A 23 11.50 -11.16 -18.13
CA ALA A 23 12.08 -10.73 -16.86
C ALA A 23 11.16 -9.69 -16.20
N VAL A 24 10.09 -10.16 -15.55
CA VAL A 24 9.35 -9.33 -14.58
C VAL A 24 9.77 -9.78 -13.19
N SER A 25 10.88 -9.21 -12.70
CA SER A 25 11.28 -9.38 -11.31
C SER A 25 10.35 -8.52 -10.44
N PHE A 26 9.42 -9.19 -9.76
CA PHE A 26 8.58 -8.53 -8.77
C PHE A 26 9.34 -8.40 -7.47
N LEU A 27 9.52 -7.16 -7.00
CA LEU A 27 10.04 -6.96 -5.66
C LEU A 27 8.91 -7.19 -4.64
N PRO A 28 9.15 -7.97 -3.57
CA PRO A 28 8.16 -8.16 -2.53
C PRO A 28 7.84 -6.83 -1.86
N LYS A 29 6.55 -6.53 -1.72
CA LYS A 29 6.03 -5.35 -1.03
C LYS A 29 4.92 -5.78 -0.07
N ILE A 30 4.65 -4.93 0.92
CA ILE A 30 3.59 -5.15 1.89
C ILE A 30 2.46 -4.17 1.56
N LYS A 31 1.22 -4.67 1.43
CA LYS A 31 0.01 -3.84 1.38
C LYS A 31 -0.57 -3.72 2.79
N ILE A 32 -0.73 -2.47 3.23
CA ILE A 32 -1.45 -2.11 4.46
C ILE A 32 -2.73 -1.42 4.04
N GLU A 33 -3.85 -1.91 4.54
CA GLU A 33 -5.18 -1.32 4.39
C GLU A 33 -5.70 -1.04 5.79
N VAL A 34 -6.08 0.21 6.04
CA VAL A 34 -6.59 0.66 7.33
C VAL A 34 -7.70 1.68 7.07
N ALA A 35 -8.83 1.49 7.73
CA ALA A 35 -9.91 2.46 7.75
C ALA A 35 -9.69 3.41 8.93
N ILE A 36 -9.78 4.71 8.68
CA ILE A 36 -9.54 5.76 9.68
C ILE A 36 -10.62 6.85 9.57
N PRO A 37 -10.91 7.57 10.66
CA PRO A 37 -11.73 8.76 10.61
C PRO A 37 -11.17 9.81 9.63
N SER A 38 -12.05 10.53 8.92
CA SER A 38 -11.65 11.49 7.89
C SER A 38 -10.78 12.64 8.41
N ASP A 39 -10.96 13.02 9.68
CA ASP A 39 -10.17 14.06 10.36
C ASP A 39 -8.74 13.62 10.70
N GLN A 40 -8.43 12.32 10.58
CA GLN A 40 -7.09 11.78 10.82
C GLN A 40 -6.29 11.52 9.54
N VAL A 41 -6.88 11.71 8.35
CA VAL A 41 -6.26 11.35 7.06
C VAL A 41 -4.88 11.96 6.88
N ASP A 42 -4.75 13.28 7.02
CA ASP A 42 -3.47 13.98 6.80
C ASP A 42 -2.41 13.50 7.79
N LYS A 43 -2.78 13.38 9.07
CA LYS A 43 -1.89 12.89 10.13
C LYS A 43 -1.42 11.47 9.86
N THR A 44 -2.29 10.59 9.36
CA THR A 44 -1.92 9.21 9.03
C THR A 44 -1.00 9.16 7.81
N ILE A 45 -1.25 9.97 6.77
CA ILE A 45 -0.37 10.07 5.61
C ILE A 45 1.04 10.52 6.03
N ASP A 46 1.14 11.54 6.88
CA ASP A 46 2.42 12.06 7.37
C ASP A 46 3.17 11.02 8.21
N ALA A 47 2.46 10.34 9.11
CA ALA A 47 3.04 9.29 9.95
C ALA A 47 3.58 8.11 9.12
N ILE A 48 2.81 7.62 8.14
CA ILE A 48 3.25 6.51 7.27
C ILE A 48 4.39 6.98 6.38
N SER A 49 4.29 8.17 5.78
CA SER A 49 5.31 8.70 4.88
C SER A 49 6.64 8.90 5.61
N SER A 50 6.62 9.47 6.81
CA SER A 50 7.85 9.67 7.61
C SER A 50 8.48 8.36 8.07
N ALA A 51 7.68 7.36 8.46
CA ALA A 51 8.18 6.07 8.91
C ALA A 51 8.70 5.17 7.77
N ALA A 52 8.06 5.20 6.59
CA ALA A 52 8.37 4.30 5.47
C ALA A 52 9.39 4.89 4.48
N LYS A 53 9.69 6.19 4.53
CA LYS A 53 10.59 6.86 3.58
C LYS A 53 12.05 6.51 3.88
N THR A 54 12.71 5.91 2.90
CA THR A 54 14.17 5.69 2.89
C THR A 54 14.89 6.68 1.98
N GLY A 55 14.15 7.36 1.09
CA GLY A 55 14.71 8.23 0.06
C GLY A 55 15.18 7.48 -1.19
N GLN A 56 15.05 6.15 -1.23
CA GLN A 56 15.42 5.33 -2.37
C GLN A 56 14.23 5.09 -3.30
N ILE A 57 14.53 4.75 -4.56
CA ILE A 57 13.49 4.34 -5.52
C ILE A 57 12.83 3.08 -4.96
N GLY A 58 11.51 3.12 -4.75
CA GLY A 58 10.73 1.96 -4.32
C GLY A 58 10.05 2.09 -2.95
N ASP A 59 10.14 3.24 -2.28
CA ASP A 59 9.46 3.52 -1.00
C ASP A 59 7.93 3.30 -1.05
N GLY A 60 7.34 3.29 -2.24
CA GLY A 60 5.95 2.89 -2.46
C GLY A 60 5.04 4.08 -2.74
N LYS A 61 3.75 3.88 -2.50
CA LYS A 61 2.69 4.88 -2.69
C LYS A 61 1.64 4.71 -1.60
N ILE A 62 1.01 5.80 -1.22
CA ILE A 62 -0.18 5.81 -0.37
C ILE A 62 -1.35 6.20 -1.25
N PHE A 63 -2.45 5.47 -1.13
CA PHE A 63 -3.71 5.78 -1.80
C PHE A 63 -4.76 6.03 -0.74
N VAL A 64 -5.56 7.08 -0.93
CA VAL A 64 -6.71 7.39 -0.09
C VAL A 64 -7.96 7.08 -0.88
N ILE A 65 -8.85 6.27 -0.30
CA ILE A 65 -10.12 5.87 -0.90
C ILE A 65 -11.20 6.17 0.14
N SER A 66 -12.22 6.91 -0.28
CA SER A 66 -13.38 7.18 0.59
C SER A 66 -14.17 5.90 0.85
N LEU A 67 -14.59 5.71 2.10
CA LEU A 67 -15.51 4.66 2.50
C LEU A 67 -16.86 5.29 2.80
N ASP A 68 -17.88 4.88 2.06
CA ASP A 68 -19.25 5.40 2.26
C ASP A 68 -19.88 4.83 3.54
N HIS A 69 -19.56 3.57 3.88
CA HIS A 69 -20.07 2.89 5.05
C HIS A 69 -19.05 1.93 5.67
N ALA A 70 -19.02 1.87 7.00
CA ALA A 70 -18.26 0.89 7.75
C ALA A 70 -19.14 0.22 8.82
N VAL A 71 -18.95 -1.08 9.07
CA VAL A 71 -19.71 -1.81 10.11
C VAL A 71 -18.77 -2.72 10.90
N ARG A 72 -18.80 -2.60 12.23
CA ARG A 72 -18.08 -3.50 13.12
C ARG A 72 -18.91 -4.75 13.37
N ILE A 73 -18.58 -5.86 12.72
CA ILE A 73 -19.34 -7.14 12.75
C ILE A 73 -19.72 -7.57 14.17
N ARG A 74 -18.82 -7.41 15.14
CA ARG A 74 -19.04 -7.87 16.52
C ARG A 74 -20.14 -7.09 17.27
N THR A 75 -20.26 -5.79 17.04
CA THR A 75 -21.15 -4.90 17.81
C THR A 75 -22.31 -4.35 16.99
N GLY A 76 -22.21 -4.38 15.66
CA GLY A 76 -23.15 -3.71 14.76
C GLY A 76 -22.98 -2.19 14.69
N GLU A 77 -21.97 -1.63 15.36
CA GLU A 77 -21.66 -0.20 15.26
C GLU A 77 -21.30 0.18 13.82
N ALA A 78 -21.70 1.38 13.42
CA ALA A 78 -21.54 1.90 12.06
C ALA A 78 -20.58 3.10 12.02
N ASP A 79 -19.96 3.27 10.86
CA ASP A 79 -19.16 4.42 10.44
C ASP A 79 -18.10 4.80 11.48
N ALA A 80 -18.08 6.04 11.98
CA ALA A 80 -17.08 6.48 12.95
C ALA A 80 -17.06 5.64 14.24
N ALA A 81 -18.19 5.08 14.67
CA ALA A 81 -18.24 4.19 15.83
C ALA A 81 -17.70 2.78 15.52
N ALA A 82 -17.67 2.40 14.24
CA ALA A 82 -17.14 1.13 13.78
C ALA A 82 -15.60 1.11 13.67
N LEU A 83 -14.96 2.28 13.69
CA LEU A 83 -13.51 2.46 13.57
C LEU A 83 -12.85 2.33 14.94
#